data_AF-A0A8S0U091-F1
#
_entry.id   AF-A0A8S0U091-F1
#
_cell.length_a   1.000
_cell.length_b   1.000
_cell.length_c   1.000
_cell.angle_alpha   90.00
_cell.angle_beta   90.00
_cell.angle_gamma   90.00
#
_symmetry.space_group_name_H-M   'P 1'
#
loop_
_entity.id
_entity.type
_entity.pdbx_description
1 polymer ?
#
loop_
_entity_poly.entity_id
_entity_poly.type
_entity_poly.pdbx_seq_one_letter_code
_entity_poly.pdbx_strand_id
1 'polypeptide(L)'
;MQSKGGEMKSKTGGKVMDGSNIMELVENEKVFSNFVDHKFQELDRDCDGNLSVKELQPAVADIGAALGLPAQGSSPESDHIYREVLDEFTHGKQEKISKTEFKEVLSDILLGVAAGLKRDPVVILRMDGQDLFEFINSPTFEPEMLSLFSEIELPGGSLQDYIIKAFEKLTVDQGMPPATDPWVANNIVEPVLKSLHIDPQQPVSQEILLAEFKRAAERVAQHLKEQPAIVAHSQNTFDGSGIKRLLSNKFELDKVSDIFLIVY
;
A
#
# COMPACT_ATOMS: atom_id res chain seq x y z
N MET A 1 -21.19 30.43 -17.62
CA MET A 1 -21.75 29.56 -16.58
C MET A 1 -20.62 28.67 -16.08
N GLN A 2 -20.08 28.99 -14.91
CA GLN A 2 -19.00 28.24 -14.28
C GLN A 2 -19.58 26.97 -13.67
N SER A 3 -19.13 25.81 -14.14
CA SER A 3 -19.40 24.53 -13.50
C SER A 3 -18.47 24.39 -12.31
N LYS A 4 -19.04 24.48 -11.11
CA LYS A 4 -18.37 24.09 -9.87
C LYS A 4 -18.21 22.57 -9.89
N GLY A 5 -16.97 22.11 -10.09
CA GLY A 5 -16.60 20.72 -9.83
C GLY A 5 -16.84 20.42 -8.35
N GLY A 6 -17.73 19.49 -8.07
CA GLY A 6 -17.96 19.00 -6.72
C GLY A 6 -16.75 18.19 -6.27
N GLU A 7 -16.12 18.61 -5.18
CA GLU A 7 -15.25 17.75 -4.39
C GLU A 7 -16.09 16.57 -3.88
N MET A 8 -15.85 15.39 -4.44
CA MET A 8 -16.30 14.13 -3.85
C MET A 8 -15.46 13.93 -2.59
N LYS A 9 -15.99 14.32 -1.43
CA LYS A 9 -15.41 13.95 -0.14
C LYS A 9 -15.43 12.43 -0.02
N SER A 10 -14.25 11.82 -0.12
CA SER A 10 -14.02 10.45 0.33
C SER A 10 -14.45 10.34 1.79
N LYS A 11 -15.25 9.32 2.12
CA LYS A 11 -15.80 9.09 3.47
C LYS A 11 -14.75 8.61 4.47
N THR A 12 -13.50 8.42 4.07
CA THR A 12 -12.42 7.96 4.95
C THR A 12 -11.39 9.07 5.12
N GLY A 13 -10.96 9.33 6.35
CA GLY A 13 -9.95 10.33 6.72
C GLY A 13 -8.53 10.03 6.23
N GLY A 14 -8.40 9.44 5.04
CA GLY A 14 -7.14 9.04 4.43
C GLY A 14 -6.31 10.24 3.99
N LYS A 15 -4.99 10.12 4.15
CA LYS A 15 -4.03 11.08 3.61
C LYS A 15 -3.56 10.60 2.24
N VAL A 16 -3.84 11.40 1.21
CA VAL A 16 -3.34 11.14 -0.14
C VAL A 16 -1.86 11.54 -0.24
N MET A 17 -1.05 10.65 -0.79
CA MET A 17 0.36 10.86 -1.11
C MET A 17 0.49 10.89 -2.64
N ASP A 18 0.59 12.08 -3.20
CA ASP A 18 0.60 12.37 -4.64
C ASP A 18 1.97 12.85 -5.15
N GLY A 19 3.00 12.79 -4.30
CA GLY A 19 4.36 13.22 -4.63
C GLY A 19 4.60 14.73 -4.55
N SER A 20 3.58 15.56 -4.28
CA SER A 20 3.71 17.02 -4.23
C SER A 20 4.75 17.51 -3.22
N ASN A 21 4.74 16.96 -2.00
CA ASN A 21 5.72 17.31 -0.96
C ASN A 21 7.16 16.95 -1.35
N ILE A 22 7.36 15.86 -2.11
CA ILE A 22 8.69 15.46 -2.61
C ILE A 22 9.15 16.47 -3.67
N MET A 23 8.25 16.85 -4.57
CA MET A 23 8.52 17.87 -5.59
C MET A 23 8.87 19.22 -4.95
N GLU A 24 8.11 19.67 -3.96
CA GLU A 24 8.37 20.91 -3.21
C GLU A 24 9.74 20.87 -2.50
N LEU A 25 10.10 19.73 -1.90
CA LEU A 25 11.39 19.56 -1.25
C LEU A 25 12.54 19.75 -2.26
N VAL A 26 12.47 19.08 -3.41
CA VAL A 26 13.54 19.10 -4.43
C VAL A 26 13.61 20.46 -5.14
N GLU A 27 12.49 21.11 -5.43
CA GLU A 27 12.45 22.43 -6.06
C GLU A 27 12.98 23.55 -5.15
N ASN A 28 12.93 23.35 -3.82
CA ASN A 28 13.52 24.27 -2.86
C ASN A 28 15.03 24.03 -2.74
N GLU A 29 15.79 24.62 -3.68
CA GLU A 29 17.24 24.43 -3.80
C GLU A 29 18.02 24.59 -2.49
N LYS A 30 17.62 25.53 -1.61
CA LYS A 30 18.29 25.75 -0.33
C LYS A 30 18.00 24.63 0.67
N VAL A 31 16.73 24.23 0.80
CA VAL A 31 16.34 23.16 1.73
C VAL A 31 16.89 21.83 1.25
N PHE A 32 16.78 21.55 -0.05
CA PHE A 32 17.32 20.34 -0.65
C PHE A 32 18.84 20.26 -0.51
N SER A 33 19.57 21.33 -0.79
CA SER A 33 21.02 21.35 -0.59
C SER A 33 21.40 21.09 0.87
N ASN A 34 20.72 21.70 1.84
CA ASN A 34 21.01 21.42 3.25
C ASN A 34 20.73 19.96 3.64
N PHE A 35 19.68 19.36 3.10
CA PHE A 35 19.37 17.94 3.31
C PHE A 35 20.45 17.04 2.71
N VAL A 36 20.85 17.32 1.47
CA VAL A 36 21.92 16.61 0.76
C VAL A 36 23.24 16.72 1.53
N ASP A 37 23.59 17.92 2.00
CA ASP A 37 24.81 18.17 2.78
C ASP A 37 24.87 17.28 4.03
N HIS A 38 23.78 17.25 4.79
CA HIS A 38 23.68 16.43 5.99
C HIS A 38 23.76 14.94 5.65
N LYS A 39 23.02 14.49 4.64
CA LYS A 39 23.02 13.07 4.24
C LYS A 39 24.37 12.64 3.68
N PHE A 40 25.02 13.46 2.89
CA PHE A 40 26.35 13.18 2.36
C PHE A 40 27.36 13.02 3.50
N GLN A 41 27.34 13.92 4.49
CA GLN A 41 28.23 13.84 5.64
C GLN A 41 27.99 12.60 6.51
N GLU A 42 26.75 12.12 6.63
CA GLU A 42 26.45 10.86 7.33
C GLU A 42 27.01 9.62 6.60
N LEU A 43 27.11 9.69 5.27
CA LEU A 43 27.54 8.60 4.41
C LEU A 43 29.05 8.57 4.18
N ASP A 44 29.69 9.75 4.04
CA ASP A 44 31.13 9.92 3.82
C ASP A 44 31.90 9.63 5.13
N ARG A 45 32.14 8.36 5.39
CA ARG A 45 32.69 7.88 6.68
C ARG A 45 34.20 8.03 6.73
N ASP A 46 34.86 7.96 5.58
CA ASP A 46 36.31 8.19 5.48
C ASP A 46 36.66 9.68 5.33
N CYS A 47 35.66 10.55 5.16
CA CYS A 47 35.77 12.00 5.04
C CYS A 47 36.66 12.43 3.87
N ASP A 48 36.69 11.66 2.78
CA ASP A 48 37.50 11.95 1.61
C ASP A 48 36.80 12.88 0.60
N GLY A 49 35.55 13.26 0.89
CA GLY A 49 34.74 14.14 0.07
C GLY A 49 34.02 13.44 -1.09
N ASN A 50 34.04 12.10 -1.14
CA ASN A 50 33.36 11.29 -2.14
C ASN A 50 32.69 10.06 -1.50
N LEU A 51 31.58 9.60 -2.08
CA LEU A 51 30.90 8.39 -1.61
C LEU A 51 31.28 7.18 -2.45
N SER A 52 31.82 6.16 -1.81
CA SER A 52 32.03 4.86 -2.42
C SER A 52 30.77 3.99 -2.35
N VAL A 53 30.71 2.94 -3.19
CA VAL A 53 29.64 1.91 -3.12
C VAL A 53 29.51 1.34 -1.70
N LYS A 54 30.63 1.15 -0.99
CA LYS A 54 30.64 0.62 0.38
C LYS A 54 29.98 1.55 1.40
N GLU A 55 30.01 2.85 1.15
CA GLU A 55 29.39 3.87 2.01
C GLU A 55 27.90 4.05 1.70
N LEU A 56 27.51 3.89 0.43
CA LEU A 56 26.11 3.94 -0.01
C LEU A 56 25.33 2.67 0.38
N GLN A 57 25.97 1.50 0.32
CA GLN A 57 25.33 0.20 0.49
C GLN A 57 24.47 0.08 1.78
N PRO A 58 24.93 0.51 2.98
CA PRO A 58 24.11 0.46 4.18
C PRO A 58 22.81 1.27 4.05
N ALA A 59 22.88 2.46 3.48
CA ALA A 59 21.69 3.31 3.32
C ALA A 59 20.70 2.73 2.30
N VAL A 60 21.20 2.16 1.21
CA VAL A 60 20.35 1.45 0.23
C VAL A 60 19.71 0.21 0.86
N ALA A 61 20.46 -0.53 1.68
CA ALA A 61 19.94 -1.68 2.42
C ALA A 61 18.84 -1.28 3.42
N ASP A 62 19.06 -0.20 4.18
CA ASP A 62 18.08 0.32 5.15
C ASP A 62 16.79 0.77 4.45
N ILE A 63 16.90 1.44 3.30
CA ILE A 63 15.74 1.81 2.47
C ILE A 63 15.04 0.55 1.97
N GLY A 64 15.79 -0.42 1.44
CA GLY A 64 15.20 -1.67 0.96
C GLY A 64 14.43 -2.40 2.07
N ALA A 65 15.01 -2.50 3.27
CA ALA A 65 14.34 -3.08 4.42
C ALA A 65 13.07 -2.32 4.82
N ALA A 66 13.11 -0.98 4.80
CA ALA A 66 11.95 -0.14 5.07
C ALA A 66 10.83 -0.31 4.01
N LEU A 67 11.20 -0.66 2.78
CA LEU A 67 10.27 -0.98 1.68
C LEU A 67 9.83 -2.45 1.68
N GLY A 68 10.26 -3.27 2.64
CA GLY A 68 9.93 -4.69 2.72
C GLY A 68 10.66 -5.56 1.68
N LEU A 69 11.75 -5.05 1.08
CA LEU A 69 12.59 -5.86 0.22
C LEU A 69 13.34 -6.93 1.05
N PRO A 70 13.53 -8.15 0.52
CA PRO A 70 14.38 -9.15 1.15
C PRO A 70 15.80 -8.61 1.35
N ALA A 71 16.45 -8.96 2.48
CA ALA A 71 17.80 -8.49 2.77
C ALA A 71 18.79 -8.82 1.63
N GLN A 72 19.75 -7.93 1.38
CA GLN A 72 20.83 -8.20 0.43
C GLN A 72 21.58 -9.48 0.83
N GLY A 73 21.87 -10.34 -0.16
CA GLY A 73 22.48 -11.66 -0.01
C GLY A 73 21.49 -12.80 0.22
N SER A 74 20.19 -12.50 0.31
CA SER A 74 19.15 -13.53 0.50
C SER A 74 18.84 -14.34 -0.77
N SER A 75 18.95 -13.72 -1.95
CA SER A 75 18.69 -14.35 -3.25
C SER A 75 19.39 -13.60 -4.38
N PRO A 76 19.69 -14.26 -5.52
CA PRO A 76 20.23 -13.58 -6.70
C PRO A 76 19.36 -12.41 -7.20
N GLU A 77 18.03 -12.53 -7.07
CA GLU A 77 17.07 -11.52 -7.50
C GLU A 77 17.10 -10.28 -6.61
N SER A 78 17.14 -10.46 -5.28
CA SER A 78 17.28 -9.32 -4.35
C SER A 78 18.62 -8.62 -4.55
N ASP A 79 19.71 -9.38 -4.70
CA ASP A 79 21.03 -8.82 -4.99
C ASP A 79 21.09 -8.01 -6.27
N HIS A 80 20.33 -8.42 -7.30
CA HIS A 80 20.23 -7.67 -8.53
C HIS A 80 19.54 -6.31 -8.31
N ILE A 81 18.45 -6.25 -7.54
CA ILE A 81 17.76 -5.00 -7.22
C ILE A 81 18.70 -4.02 -6.50
N TYR A 82 19.42 -4.48 -5.48
CA TYR A 82 20.37 -3.64 -4.74
C TYR A 82 21.52 -3.14 -5.63
N ARG A 83 22.02 -4.00 -6.53
CA ARG A 83 23.07 -3.63 -7.48
C ARG A 83 22.60 -2.57 -8.47
N GLU A 84 21.41 -2.72 -9.07
CA GLU A 84 20.88 -1.71 -10.01
C GLU A 84 20.77 -0.33 -9.36
N VAL A 85 20.30 -0.26 -8.11
CA VAL A 85 20.21 1.01 -7.39
C VAL A 85 21.59 1.62 -7.14
N LEU A 86 22.58 0.82 -6.72
CA LEU A 86 23.95 1.29 -6.50
C LEU A 86 24.65 1.70 -7.81
N ASP A 87 24.35 1.01 -8.90
CA ASP A 87 24.89 1.32 -10.22
C ASP A 87 24.31 2.63 -10.75
N GLU A 88 23.05 2.97 -10.43
CA GLU A 88 22.45 4.28 -10.77
C GLU A 88 23.21 5.44 -10.10
N PHE A 89 23.62 5.28 -8.84
CA PHE A 89 24.46 6.28 -8.16
C PHE A 89 25.84 6.40 -8.78
N THR A 90 26.43 5.29 -9.21
CA THR A 90 27.83 5.24 -9.65
C THR A 90 28.00 5.26 -11.18
N HIS A 91 26.91 5.46 -11.93
CA HIS A 91 26.86 5.37 -13.39
C HIS A 91 27.45 4.06 -13.94
N GLY A 92 27.29 2.96 -13.20
CA GLY A 92 27.82 1.63 -13.53
C GLY A 92 29.35 1.51 -13.49
N LYS A 93 30.06 2.54 -13.01
CA LYS A 93 31.51 2.51 -12.77
C LYS A 93 31.72 2.35 -11.28
N GLN A 94 32.49 1.37 -10.82
CA GLN A 94 32.85 1.22 -9.39
C GLN A 94 33.81 2.33 -8.91
N GLU A 95 33.46 3.58 -9.14
CA GLU A 95 34.18 4.78 -8.73
C GLU A 95 33.45 5.46 -7.57
N LYS A 96 34.18 6.33 -6.87
CA LYS A 96 33.60 7.19 -5.84
C LYS A 96 32.85 8.34 -6.52
N ILE A 97 31.73 8.78 -5.94
CA ILE A 97 30.94 9.89 -6.48
C ILE A 97 31.12 11.14 -5.62
N SER A 98 31.24 12.28 -6.29
CA SER A 98 31.29 13.57 -5.61
C SER A 98 29.93 13.94 -5.01
N LYS A 99 29.95 14.92 -4.11
CA LYS A 99 28.73 15.50 -3.54
C LYS A 99 27.76 16.07 -4.59
N THR A 100 28.29 16.64 -5.66
CA THR A 100 27.48 17.20 -6.75
C THR A 100 26.75 16.08 -7.49
N GLU A 101 27.45 15.00 -7.84
CA GLU A 101 26.85 13.84 -8.51
C GLU A 101 25.81 13.16 -7.61
N PHE A 102 26.13 12.98 -6.32
CA PHE A 102 25.17 12.45 -5.35
C PHE A 102 23.89 13.29 -5.28
N LYS A 103 24.02 14.63 -5.30
CA LYS A 103 22.88 15.56 -5.31
C LYS A 103 22.01 15.36 -6.55
N GLU A 104 22.63 15.28 -7.72
CA GLU A 104 21.94 15.14 -9.01
C GLU A 104 21.17 13.81 -9.07
N VAL A 105 21.83 12.69 -8.76
CA VAL A 105 21.17 11.37 -8.76
C VAL A 105 20.04 11.32 -7.74
N LEU A 106 20.26 11.83 -6.52
CA LEU A 106 19.22 11.85 -5.50
C LEU A 106 18.01 12.70 -5.92
N SER A 107 18.25 13.84 -6.59
CA SER A 107 17.20 14.68 -7.15
C SER A 107 16.38 13.91 -8.20
N ASP A 108 17.06 13.26 -9.14
CA ASP A 108 16.41 12.53 -10.23
C ASP A 108 15.56 11.36 -9.71
N ILE A 109 16.07 10.61 -8.72
CA ILE A 109 15.32 9.53 -8.05
C ILE A 109 14.07 10.11 -7.36
N LEU A 110 14.21 11.16 -6.56
CA LEU A 110 13.09 11.75 -5.82
C LEU A 110 12.03 12.34 -6.78
N LEU A 111 12.45 13.00 -7.86
CA LEU A 111 11.53 13.48 -8.89
C LEU A 111 10.84 12.34 -9.64
N GLY A 112 11.56 11.25 -9.91
CA GLY A 112 11.00 10.02 -10.46
C GLY A 112 9.91 9.42 -9.56
N VAL A 113 10.17 9.33 -8.26
CA VAL A 113 9.19 8.90 -7.24
C VAL A 113 8.00 9.85 -7.20
N ALA A 114 8.24 11.16 -7.17
CA ALA A 114 7.17 12.16 -7.18
C ALA A 114 6.29 12.05 -8.43
N ALA A 115 6.89 11.89 -9.61
CA ALA A 115 6.17 11.69 -10.86
C ALA A 115 5.38 10.36 -10.86
N GLY A 116 5.95 9.30 -10.28
CA GLY A 116 5.27 8.02 -10.07
C GLY A 116 4.02 8.17 -9.19
N LEU A 117 4.15 8.80 -8.02
CA LEU A 117 3.04 9.07 -7.10
C LEU A 117 2.00 10.03 -7.68
N LYS A 118 2.42 10.98 -8.51
CA LYS A 118 1.49 11.86 -9.23
C LYS A 118 0.63 11.09 -10.23
N ARG A 119 1.19 10.05 -10.84
CA ARG A 119 0.48 9.17 -11.78
C ARG A 119 -0.41 8.16 -11.05
N ASP A 120 0.08 7.59 -9.95
CA ASP A 120 -0.61 6.60 -9.13
C ASP A 120 -0.52 7.01 -7.64
N PRO A 121 -1.44 7.86 -7.15
CA PRO A 121 -1.42 8.32 -5.78
C PRO A 121 -1.74 7.21 -4.79
N VAL A 122 -1.00 7.20 -3.68
CA VAL A 122 -1.22 6.24 -2.59
C VAL A 122 -2.00 6.92 -1.46
N VAL A 123 -3.10 6.32 -1.03
CA VAL A 123 -3.88 6.77 0.12
C VAL A 123 -3.43 6.00 1.36
N ILE A 124 -2.98 6.73 2.38
CA ILE A 124 -2.66 6.18 3.69
C ILE A 124 -3.88 6.32 4.59
N LEU A 125 -4.45 5.19 4.98
CA LEU A 125 -5.58 5.07 5.89
C LEU A 125 -5.09 4.67 7.27
N ARG A 126 -5.56 5.37 8.30
CA ARG A 126 -5.42 4.95 9.69
C ARG A 126 -6.74 4.30 10.12
N MET A 127 -6.70 3.00 10.37
CA MET A 127 -7.87 2.20 10.72
C MET A 127 -7.86 1.97 12.23
N ASP A 128 -8.78 2.63 12.94
CA ASP A 128 -8.92 2.54 14.40
C ASP A 128 -10.19 1.81 14.86
N GLY A 129 -10.83 1.10 13.92
CA GLY A 129 -12.00 0.28 14.19
C GLY A 129 -13.34 1.04 14.18
N GLN A 130 -13.34 2.37 14.06
CA GLN A 130 -14.59 3.14 14.01
C GLN A 130 -15.45 2.75 12.80
N ASP A 131 -14.87 2.69 11.60
CA ASP A 131 -15.58 2.32 10.37
C ASP A 131 -16.11 0.88 10.45
N LEU A 132 -15.35 -0.05 11.04
CA LEU A 132 -15.80 -1.43 11.26
C LEU A 132 -16.95 -1.49 12.25
N PHE A 133 -16.88 -0.70 13.33
CA PHE A 133 -17.95 -0.60 14.31
C PHE A 133 -19.23 0.02 13.72
N GLU A 134 -19.11 0.98 12.81
CA GLU A 134 -20.24 1.53 12.07
C GLU A 134 -20.83 0.50 11.11
N PHE A 135 -19.98 -0.23 10.38
CA PHE A 135 -20.40 -1.29 9.46
C PHE A 135 -21.27 -2.33 10.16
N ILE A 136 -20.81 -2.91 11.28
CA ILE A 136 -21.53 -3.99 11.99
C ILE A 136 -22.84 -3.54 12.66
N ASN A 137 -23.04 -2.24 12.81
CA ASN A 137 -24.27 -1.64 13.33
C ASN A 137 -25.15 -1.04 12.22
N SER A 138 -24.72 -1.14 10.96
CA SER A 138 -25.45 -0.67 9.80
C SER A 138 -26.53 -1.67 9.37
N PRO A 139 -27.57 -1.22 8.65
CA PRO A 139 -28.57 -2.11 8.07
C PRO A 139 -28.02 -2.98 6.93
N THR A 140 -26.82 -2.70 6.40
CA THR A 140 -26.21 -3.49 5.31
C THR A 140 -25.37 -4.65 5.83
N PHE A 141 -25.04 -4.67 7.13
CA PHE A 141 -24.27 -5.74 7.76
C PHE A 141 -24.82 -7.13 7.48
N GLU A 142 -26.08 -7.39 7.85
CA GLU A 142 -26.67 -8.72 7.71
C GLU A 142 -26.72 -9.22 6.25
N PRO A 143 -27.26 -8.45 5.27
CA PRO A 143 -27.31 -8.92 3.89
C PRO A 143 -25.91 -9.09 3.27
N GLU A 144 -24.94 -8.22 3.58
CA GLU A 144 -23.57 -8.35 3.09
C GLU A 144 -22.88 -9.59 3.67
N MET A 145 -22.99 -9.81 4.98
CA MET A 145 -22.37 -10.98 5.62
C MET A 145 -23.02 -12.29 5.17
N LEU A 146 -24.33 -12.35 5.00
CA LEU A 146 -25.01 -13.54 4.48
C LEU A 146 -24.55 -13.88 3.05
N SER A 147 -24.38 -12.87 2.19
CA SER A 147 -23.81 -13.04 0.86
C SER A 147 -22.39 -13.59 0.96
N LEU A 148 -21.55 -12.97 1.79
CA LEU A 148 -20.16 -13.34 1.98
C LEU A 148 -20.02 -14.79 2.50
N PHE A 149 -20.82 -15.18 3.49
CA PHE A 149 -20.80 -16.56 4.01
C PHE A 149 -21.23 -17.60 2.96
N SER A 150 -22.12 -17.24 2.03
CA SER A 150 -22.52 -18.13 0.95
C SER A 150 -21.39 -18.39 -0.08
N GLU A 151 -20.45 -17.45 -0.21
CA GLU A 151 -19.27 -17.58 -1.06
C GLU A 151 -18.12 -18.36 -0.40
N ILE A 152 -18.16 -18.54 0.93
CA ILE A 152 -17.12 -19.27 1.67
C ILE A 152 -17.39 -20.78 1.57
N GLU A 153 -16.62 -21.45 0.73
CA GLU A 153 -16.63 -22.90 0.61
C GLU A 153 -15.63 -23.55 1.59
N LEU A 154 -16.11 -23.91 2.79
CA LEU A 154 -15.34 -24.63 3.81
C LEU A 154 -16.05 -25.92 4.27
N PRO A 155 -16.05 -26.99 3.45
CA PRO A 155 -16.69 -28.24 3.83
C PRO A 155 -16.04 -28.82 5.09
N GLY A 156 -16.80 -28.89 6.19
CA GLY A 156 -16.33 -29.38 7.48
C GLY A 156 -15.49 -28.38 8.29
N GLY A 157 -15.47 -27.10 7.90
CA GLY A 157 -14.82 -26.04 8.65
C GLY A 157 -15.51 -25.78 10.00
N SER A 158 -14.72 -25.45 11.02
CA SER A 158 -15.24 -25.01 12.31
C SER A 158 -15.84 -23.60 12.19
N LEU A 159 -16.65 -23.21 13.18
CA LEU A 159 -17.19 -21.85 13.26
C LEU A 159 -16.07 -20.79 13.22
N GLN A 160 -14.94 -21.08 13.85
CA GLN A 160 -13.77 -20.19 13.86
C GLN A 160 -13.16 -20.04 12.46
N ASP A 161 -13.09 -21.11 11.67
CA ASP A 161 -12.56 -21.06 10.30
C ASP A 161 -13.42 -20.17 9.39
N TYR A 162 -14.75 -20.26 9.53
CA TYR A 162 -15.67 -19.39 8.81
C TYR A 162 -15.51 -17.91 9.21
N ILE A 163 -15.33 -17.62 10.50
CA ILE A 163 -15.08 -16.25 10.98
C ILE A 163 -13.75 -15.70 10.44
N ILE A 164 -12.68 -16.51 10.43
CA ILE A 164 -11.38 -16.13 9.86
C ILE A 164 -11.54 -15.79 8.38
N LYS A 165 -12.18 -16.68 7.60
CA LYS A 165 -12.42 -16.44 6.18
C LYS A 165 -13.29 -15.22 5.92
N ALA A 166 -14.23 -14.94 6.79
CA ALA A 166 -15.03 -13.74 6.69
C ALA A 166 -14.21 -12.47 6.91
N PHE A 167 -13.30 -12.44 7.90
CA PHE A 167 -12.37 -11.33 8.08
C PHE A 167 -11.40 -11.16 6.89
N GLU A 168 -10.93 -12.25 6.29
CA GLU A 168 -10.09 -12.21 5.07
C GLU A 168 -10.82 -11.60 3.86
N LYS A 169 -12.15 -11.66 3.84
CA LYS A 169 -12.99 -11.16 2.74
C LYS A 169 -13.46 -9.72 2.95
N LEU A 170 -13.46 -9.23 4.19
CA LEU A 170 -13.72 -7.81 4.45
C LEU A 170 -12.57 -6.94 3.94
N THR A 171 -12.91 -5.72 3.52
CA THR A 171 -11.96 -4.77 2.97
C THR A 171 -11.93 -3.48 3.78
N VAL A 172 -11.07 -2.55 3.36
CA VAL A 172 -10.97 -1.21 3.96
C VAL A 172 -12.29 -0.45 3.90
N ASP A 173 -13.18 -0.77 2.95
CA ASP A 173 -14.50 -0.15 2.82
C ASP A 173 -15.45 -0.54 3.97
N GLN A 174 -15.28 -1.75 4.51
CA GLN A 174 -15.97 -2.20 5.73
C GLN A 174 -15.18 -1.86 7.01
N GLY A 175 -14.14 -1.03 6.91
CA GLY A 175 -13.31 -0.63 8.05
C GLY A 175 -12.38 -1.72 8.57
N MET A 176 -12.17 -2.80 7.81
CA MET A 176 -11.28 -3.90 8.17
C MET A 176 -9.92 -3.77 7.46
N PRO A 177 -8.79 -3.67 8.19
CA PRO A 177 -7.49 -3.79 7.55
C PRO A 177 -7.31 -5.19 6.96
N PRO A 178 -6.50 -5.36 5.88
CA PRO A 178 -6.37 -6.65 5.20
C PRO A 178 -5.96 -7.78 6.17
N ALA A 179 -6.89 -8.67 6.50
CA ALA A 179 -6.64 -9.72 7.49
C ALA A 179 -5.64 -10.79 7.02
N THR A 180 -5.33 -10.81 5.72
CA THR A 180 -4.27 -11.65 5.13
C THR A 180 -2.87 -11.12 5.45
N ASP A 181 -2.74 -9.85 5.86
CA ASP A 181 -1.45 -9.30 6.29
C ASP A 181 -1.00 -9.98 7.60
N PRO A 182 0.24 -10.48 7.70
CA PRO A 182 0.72 -11.19 8.89
C PRO A 182 0.66 -10.36 10.17
N TRP A 183 0.88 -9.04 10.08
CA TRP A 183 0.81 -8.18 11.26
C TRP A 183 -0.65 -8.05 11.72
N VAL A 184 -1.59 -7.83 10.81
CA VAL A 184 -3.03 -7.74 11.13
C VAL A 184 -3.55 -9.06 11.70
N ALA A 185 -3.22 -10.19 11.07
CA ALA A 185 -3.65 -11.50 11.51
C ALA A 185 -3.21 -11.79 12.96
N ASN A 186 -1.92 -11.59 13.26
CA ASN A 186 -1.35 -11.96 14.56
C ASN A 186 -1.66 -10.98 15.69
N ASN A 187 -1.78 -9.68 15.38
CA ASN A 187 -1.93 -8.64 16.41
C ASN A 187 -3.38 -8.18 16.60
N ILE A 188 -4.23 -8.32 15.58
CA ILE A 188 -5.61 -7.81 15.62
C ILE A 188 -6.62 -8.96 15.65
N VAL A 189 -6.52 -9.92 14.72
CA VAL A 189 -7.57 -10.95 14.54
C VAL A 189 -7.38 -12.13 15.51
N GLU A 190 -6.19 -12.73 15.55
CA GLU A 190 -5.91 -13.92 16.36
C GLU A 190 -6.18 -13.73 17.88
N PRO A 191 -5.80 -12.59 18.51
CA PRO A 191 -6.09 -12.36 19.92
C PRO A 191 -7.60 -12.35 20.22
N VAL A 192 -8.38 -11.78 19.31
CA VAL A 192 -9.84 -11.76 19.43
C VAL A 192 -10.40 -13.18 19.32
N LEU A 193 -9.95 -13.96 18.34
CA LEU A 193 -10.44 -15.33 18.15
C LEU A 193 -10.13 -16.23 19.35
N LYS A 194 -8.93 -16.13 19.93
CA LYS A 194 -8.57 -16.88 21.16
C LYS A 194 -9.45 -16.51 22.36
N SER A 195 -9.94 -15.28 22.40
CA SER A 195 -10.83 -14.80 23.46
C SER A 195 -12.31 -15.20 23.27
N LEU A 196 -12.68 -15.66 22.08
CA LEU A 196 -14.05 -16.13 21.82
C LEU A 196 -14.18 -17.55 22.39
N HIS A 197 -15.14 -17.73 23.30
CA HIS A 197 -15.48 -19.05 23.82
C HIS A 197 -16.42 -19.73 22.82
N ILE A 198 -15.86 -20.23 21.72
CA ILE A 198 -16.62 -20.99 20.72
C ILE A 198 -16.61 -22.46 21.14
N ASP A 199 -17.79 -23.05 21.32
CA ASP A 199 -17.92 -24.48 21.57
C ASP A 199 -17.55 -25.26 20.29
N PRO A 200 -16.51 -26.14 20.32
CA PRO A 200 -16.10 -26.91 19.16
C PRO A 200 -17.17 -27.84 18.59
N GLN A 201 -18.23 -28.14 19.36
CA GLN A 201 -19.34 -29.01 18.96
C GLN A 201 -20.59 -28.24 18.52
N GLN A 202 -20.54 -26.91 18.49
CA GLN A 202 -21.68 -26.09 18.09
C GLN A 202 -21.95 -26.25 16.59
N PRO A 203 -23.18 -26.59 16.18
CA PRO A 203 -23.52 -26.67 14.77
C PRO A 203 -23.41 -25.29 14.12
N VAL A 204 -22.76 -25.23 12.95
CA VAL A 204 -22.64 -24.00 12.18
C VAL A 204 -23.96 -23.74 11.46
N SER A 205 -24.76 -22.82 11.99
CA SER A 205 -25.91 -22.23 11.30
C SER A 205 -25.60 -20.79 10.89
N GLN A 206 -26.30 -20.26 9.88
CA GLN A 206 -26.11 -18.87 9.44
C GLN A 206 -26.38 -17.86 10.55
N GLU A 207 -27.38 -18.12 11.40
CA GLU A 207 -27.73 -17.25 12.53
C GLU A 207 -26.62 -17.21 13.59
N ILE A 208 -26.05 -18.38 13.93
CA ILE A 208 -24.94 -18.49 14.88
C ILE A 208 -23.70 -17.81 14.31
N LEU A 209 -23.41 -18.03 13.02
CA LEU A 209 -22.26 -17.46 12.35
C LEU A 209 -22.34 -15.93 12.28
N LEU A 210 -23.50 -15.38 11.96
CA LEU A 210 -23.74 -13.94 11.96
C LEU A 210 -23.53 -13.32 13.36
N ALA A 211 -24.11 -13.95 14.39
CA ALA A 211 -24.03 -13.46 15.76
C ALA A 211 -22.60 -13.51 16.32
N GLU A 212 -21.90 -14.62 16.11
CA GLU A 212 -20.51 -14.76 16.59
C GLU A 212 -19.54 -13.93 15.76
N PHE A 213 -19.75 -13.78 14.44
CA PHE A 213 -18.97 -12.85 13.63
C PHE A 213 -19.15 -11.41 14.11
N LYS A 214 -20.38 -10.97 14.38
CA LYS A 214 -20.64 -9.62 14.91
C LYS A 214 -19.88 -9.39 16.21
N ARG A 215 -19.95 -10.34 17.15
CA ARG A 215 -19.21 -10.28 18.43
C ARG A 215 -17.69 -10.22 18.20
N ALA A 216 -17.17 -11.00 17.26
CA ALA A 216 -15.76 -10.97 16.90
C ALA A 216 -15.37 -9.60 16.33
N ALA A 217 -16.16 -9.06 15.39
CA ALA A 217 -15.90 -7.78 14.74
C ALA A 217 -15.98 -6.59 15.73
N GLU A 218 -16.89 -6.63 16.71
CA GLU A 218 -16.93 -5.65 17.81
C GLU A 218 -15.62 -5.63 18.61
N ARG A 219 -15.06 -6.81 18.92
CA ARG A 219 -13.77 -6.92 19.64
C ARG A 219 -12.59 -6.53 18.78
N VAL A 220 -12.61 -6.83 17.48
CA VAL A 220 -11.60 -6.37 16.52
C VAL A 220 -11.61 -4.85 16.44
N ALA A 221 -12.79 -4.23 16.33
CA ALA A 221 -12.93 -2.78 16.34
C ALA A 221 -12.37 -2.17 17.64
N GLN A 222 -12.62 -2.81 18.79
CA GLN A 222 -12.03 -2.38 20.06
C GLN A 222 -10.50 -2.51 20.07
N HIS A 223 -9.94 -3.62 19.57
CA HIS A 223 -8.48 -3.79 19.47
C HIS A 223 -7.85 -2.75 18.55
N LEU A 224 -8.47 -2.44 17.40
CA LEU A 224 -7.99 -1.40 16.48
C LEU A 224 -7.99 -0.01 17.11
N LYS A 225 -8.87 0.26 18.08
CA LYS A 225 -8.85 1.52 18.83
C LYS A 225 -7.61 1.66 19.70
N GLU A 226 -7.17 0.56 20.31
CA GLU A 226 -5.97 0.49 21.15
C GLU A 226 -4.69 0.41 20.29
N GLN A 227 -4.74 -0.34 19.20
CA GLN A 227 -3.65 -0.57 18.26
C GLN A 227 -4.11 -0.34 16.81
N PRO A 228 -4.15 0.92 16.34
CA PRO A 228 -4.60 1.26 15.00
C PRO A 228 -3.69 0.66 13.93
N ALA A 229 -4.30 0.16 12.85
CA ALA A 229 -3.57 -0.30 11.68
C ALA A 229 -3.35 0.85 10.68
N ILE A 230 -2.18 0.90 10.05
CA ILE A 230 -1.89 1.81 8.95
C ILE A 230 -1.93 1.01 7.65
N VAL A 231 -2.82 1.37 6.74
CA VAL A 231 -3.01 0.69 5.46
C VAL A 231 -2.71 1.66 4.33
N ALA A 232 -1.84 1.26 3.41
CA ALA A 232 -1.62 1.95 2.15
C ALA A 232 -2.51 1.33 1.08
N HIS A 233 -3.26 2.16 0.36
CA HIS A 233 -4.17 1.76 -0.71
C HIS A 233 -3.90 2.61 -1.95
N SER A 234 -3.66 1.99 -3.12
CA SER A 234 -3.61 2.74 -4.39
C SER A 234 -5.05 3.05 -4.82
N GLN A 235 -5.38 4.34 -4.93
CA GLN A 235 -6.61 4.73 -5.60
C GLN A 235 -6.32 4.84 -7.09
N ASN A 236 -6.59 3.76 -7.83
CA ASN A 236 -6.75 3.86 -9.28
C ASN A 236 -8.03 4.66 -9.56
N THR A 237 -7.91 5.98 -9.61
CA THR A 237 -8.99 6.86 -10.07
C THR A 237 -9.13 6.69 -11.58
N PHE A 238 -9.90 5.68 -11.99
CA PHE A 238 -10.29 5.54 -13.38
C PHE A 238 -11.40 6.55 -13.70
N ASP A 239 -11.01 7.77 -14.05
CA ASP A 239 -11.92 8.86 -14.40
C ASP A 239 -12.52 8.73 -15.83
N GLY A 240 -12.18 7.65 -16.54
CA GLY A 240 -12.61 7.40 -17.91
C GLY A 240 -12.08 8.41 -18.93
N SER A 241 -11.22 9.35 -18.54
CA SER A 241 -10.67 10.38 -19.44
C SER A 241 -9.75 9.78 -20.50
N GLY A 242 -9.03 8.71 -20.16
CA GLY A 242 -8.22 7.92 -21.11
C GLY A 242 -9.06 7.28 -22.22
N ILE A 243 -10.19 6.66 -21.85
CA ILE A 243 -11.18 6.15 -22.82
C ILE A 243 -11.78 7.30 -23.61
N LYS A 244 -12.16 8.40 -22.96
CA LYS A 244 -12.73 9.57 -23.65
C LYS A 244 -11.78 10.14 -24.68
N ARG A 245 -10.47 10.18 -24.39
CA ARG A 245 -9.41 10.59 -25.31
C ARG A 245 -9.22 9.62 -26.47
N LEU A 246 -9.21 8.30 -26.20
CA LEU A 246 -9.18 7.24 -27.22
C LEU A 246 -10.39 7.33 -28.16
N LEU A 247 -11.60 7.51 -27.62
CA LEU A 247 -12.84 7.63 -28.40
C LEU A 247 -12.94 8.96 -29.16
N SER A 248 -12.30 10.03 -28.67
CA SER A 248 -12.28 11.33 -29.34
C SER A 248 -11.30 11.37 -30.51
N ASN A 249 -10.33 10.45 -30.55
CA ASN A 249 -9.34 10.37 -31.61
C ASN A 249 -9.70 9.27 -32.61
N LYS A 250 -10.56 9.62 -33.57
CA LYS A 250 -11.04 8.73 -34.65
C LYS A 250 -9.90 8.00 -35.40
N PHE A 251 -8.70 8.57 -35.42
CA PHE A 251 -7.52 8.02 -36.08
C PHE A 251 -6.83 6.87 -35.32
N GLU A 252 -6.99 6.79 -33.99
CA GLU A 252 -6.41 5.70 -33.17
C GLU A 252 -7.34 4.48 -33.11
N LEU A 253 -8.66 4.69 -33.20
CA LEU A 253 -9.66 3.60 -33.24
C LEU A 253 -9.54 2.74 -34.50
N ASP A 254 -9.22 3.33 -35.65
CA ASP A 254 -9.04 2.59 -36.91
C ASP A 254 -7.80 1.68 -36.86
N LYS A 255 -6.72 2.09 -36.17
CA LYS A 255 -5.52 1.25 -36.00
C LYS A 255 -5.74 0.03 -35.10
N VAL A 256 -6.61 0.13 -34.09
CA VAL A 256 -6.93 -1.00 -33.20
C VAL A 256 -7.86 -2.00 -33.90
N SER A 257 -8.68 -1.51 -34.84
CA SER A 257 -9.56 -2.34 -35.67
C SER A 257 -8.76 -3.26 -36.62
N ASP A 258 -7.61 -2.80 -37.11
CA ASP A 258 -6.71 -3.58 -37.97
C ASP A 258 -5.94 -4.68 -37.22
N ILE A 259 -5.74 -4.54 -35.90
CA ILE A 259 -5.03 -5.53 -35.07
C ILE A 259 -5.91 -6.76 -34.75
N PHE A 260 -7.24 -6.59 -34.71
CA PHE A 260 -8.18 -7.69 -34.43
C PHE A 260 -8.49 -8.58 -35.65
N LEU A 261 -7.93 -8.28 -36.84
CA LEU A 261 -8.16 -9.04 -38.07
C LEU A 261 -7.04 -10.06 -38.40
N ILE A 262 -6.01 -10.19 -37.55
CA ILE A 262 -4.94 -11.19 -37.72
C ILE A 262 -4.97 -12.21 -36.58
N VAL A 263 -6.13 -12.80 -36.30
CA VAL A 263 -6.22 -14.12 -35.64
C VAL A 263 -7.47 -14.83 -36.19
N TYR A 264 -7.34 -15.48 -37.34
CA TYR A 264 -8.10 -16.67 -37.74
C TYR A 264 -7.21 -17.55 -38.61
#